data_AF-A0AAD4CZX5-F1
#
_entry.id   AF-A0AAD4CZX5-F1
#
_cell.length_a   1.000
_cell.length_b   1.000
_cell.length_c   1.000
_cell.angle_alpha   90.00
_cell.angle_beta   90.00
_cell.angle_gamma   90.00
#
_symmetry.space_group_name_H-M   'P 1'
#
loop_
_entity.id
_entity.type
_entity.pdbx_description
1 polymer ?
#
loop_
_entity_poly.entity_id
_entity_poly.type
_entity_poly.pdbx_seq_one_letter_code
_entity_poly.pdbx_strand_id
1 'polypeptide(L)'
;LVAQWKQSRTMSEDIHHKLMQAYPEVPDWWYATLFFGVTAVCVFTCEYYGYMPWWAVLLAVFLSVFFALPVGLIQALTNQQPGLNIITEYVIGYILPGEPIPNVTFKTLGYISMAQAMIFTSDLKLGHYMKVPPRAMFWAQLLGTVIAGTINLVTANWLMDTQKGICTPDNKLLQCPMATTFFSASVIWGVIAPNL
;
A
#
# COMPACT_ATOMS: atom_id res chain seq x y z
N LEU A 1 21.98 5.81 4.82
CA LEU A 1 21.17 6.90 4.24
C LEU A 1 22.04 8.05 3.70
N VAL A 2 22.72 8.83 4.55
CA VAL A 2 23.52 10.00 4.11
C VAL A 2 24.60 9.67 3.07
N ALA A 3 25.31 8.55 3.20
CA ALA A 3 26.31 8.12 2.22
C ALA A 3 25.70 7.80 0.85
N GLN A 4 24.59 7.05 0.81
CA GLN A 4 23.86 6.77 -0.44
C GLN A 4 23.25 8.03 -1.06
N TRP A 5 22.76 8.95 -0.23
CA TRP A 5 22.25 10.26 -0.68
C TRP A 5 23.33 11.16 -1.30
N LYS A 6 24.57 11.06 -0.81
CA LYS A 6 25.73 11.73 -1.45
C LYS A 6 26.12 11.03 -2.75
N GLN A 7 26.09 9.70 -2.74
CA GLN A 7 26.49 8.88 -3.89
C GLN A 7 25.53 9.01 -5.08
N SER A 8 24.22 9.17 -4.85
CA SER A 8 23.24 9.43 -5.91
C SER A 8 23.49 10.74 -6.66
N ARG A 9 24.11 11.74 -6.02
CA ARG A 9 24.44 13.03 -6.65
C ARG A 9 25.77 13.04 -7.39
N THR A 10 26.65 12.08 -7.11
CA THR A 10 28.01 12.02 -7.70
C THR A 10 28.16 10.95 -8.77
N MET A 11 27.15 10.10 -8.97
CA MET A 11 27.20 9.05 -9.99
C MET A 11 27.05 9.67 -11.38
N SER A 12 27.94 9.33 -12.31
CA SER A 12 27.86 9.73 -13.71
C SER A 12 26.50 9.38 -14.30
N GLU A 13 25.87 10.29 -15.03
CA GLU A 13 24.60 10.04 -15.72
C GLU A 13 24.63 8.70 -16.47
N ASP A 14 23.74 7.79 -16.05
CA ASP A 14 23.53 6.50 -16.71
C ASP A 14 23.12 6.72 -18.17
N ILE A 15 23.62 5.88 -19.09
CA ILE A 15 23.26 5.90 -20.51
C ILE A 15 21.74 5.79 -20.68
N HIS A 16 21.06 5.05 -19.79
CA HIS A 16 19.59 4.96 -19.79
C HIS A 16 18.92 6.30 -19.49
N HIS A 17 19.47 7.08 -18.56
CA HIS A 17 18.91 8.38 -18.21
C HIS A 17 19.08 9.36 -19.38
N LYS A 18 20.25 9.38 -20.03
CA LYS A 18 20.49 10.18 -21.24
C LYS A 18 19.53 9.85 -22.39
N LEU A 19 19.24 8.56 -22.59
CA LEU A 19 18.29 8.12 -23.62
C LEU A 19 16.83 8.47 -23.24
N MET A 20 16.51 8.55 -21.95
CA MET A 20 15.17 8.90 -21.46
C MET A 20 14.90 10.41 -21.46
N GLN A 21 15.92 11.27 -21.49
CA GLN A 21 15.76 12.74 -21.60
C GLN A 21 15.00 13.18 -22.87
N ALA A 22 14.89 12.32 -23.88
CA ALA A 22 14.09 12.57 -25.08
C ALA A 22 12.57 12.54 -24.81
N TYR A 23 12.13 11.89 -23.72
CA TYR A 23 10.72 11.78 -23.36
C TYR A 23 10.33 12.86 -22.34
N PRO A 24 9.17 13.51 -22.51
CA PRO A 24 8.70 14.47 -21.53
C PRO A 24 8.33 13.76 -20.23
N GLU A 25 8.88 14.25 -19.12
CA GLU A 25 8.56 13.74 -17.79
C GLU A 25 7.09 13.98 -17.42
N VAL A 26 6.60 13.20 -16.46
CA VAL A 26 5.28 13.39 -15.88
C VAL A 26 5.36 14.58 -14.93
N PRO A 27 4.50 15.59 -15.07
CA PRO A 27 4.48 16.70 -14.12
C PRO A 27 4.17 16.20 -12.70
N ASP A 28 4.94 16.64 -11.71
CA ASP A 28 4.75 16.24 -10.30
C ASP A 28 3.33 16.50 -9.78
N TRP A 29 2.64 17.50 -10.33
CA TRP A 29 1.27 17.81 -9.95
C TRP A 29 0.27 16.69 -10.27
N TRP A 30 0.55 15.81 -11.23
CA TRP A 30 -0.30 14.64 -11.52
C TRP A 30 -0.29 13.66 -10.33
N TYR A 31 0.89 13.43 -9.77
CA TYR A 31 1.03 12.60 -8.57
C TYR A 31 0.48 13.29 -7.33
N ALA A 32 0.71 14.59 -7.17
CA ALA A 32 0.17 15.34 -6.03
C ALA A 32 -1.37 15.35 -6.02
N THR A 33 -2.00 15.63 -7.17
CA THR A 33 -3.46 15.63 -7.30
C THR A 33 -4.06 14.26 -7.01
N LEU A 34 -3.45 13.18 -7.50
CA LEU A 34 -3.87 11.82 -7.15
C LEU A 34 -3.69 11.52 -5.66
N PHE A 35 -2.54 11.87 -5.08
CA PHE A 35 -2.25 11.62 -3.66
C PHE A 35 -3.29 12.31 -2.77
N PHE A 36 -3.46 13.63 -2.92
CA PHE A 36 -4.43 14.38 -2.12
C PHE A 36 -5.88 13.97 -2.42
N GLY A 37 -6.20 13.67 -3.68
CA GLY A 37 -7.54 13.22 -4.08
C GLY A 37 -7.91 11.89 -3.43
N VAL A 38 -7.03 10.88 -3.50
CA VAL A 38 -7.26 9.57 -2.90
C VAL A 38 -7.29 9.67 -1.37
N THR A 39 -6.38 10.42 -0.75
CA THR A 39 -6.43 10.64 0.71
C THR A 39 -7.73 11.29 1.15
N ALA A 40 -8.25 12.28 0.42
CA ALA A 40 -9.53 12.90 0.72
C ALA A 40 -10.70 11.90 0.63
N VAL A 41 -10.71 11.04 -0.39
CA VAL A 41 -11.71 9.97 -0.53
C VAL A 41 -11.60 8.96 0.63
N CYS A 42 -10.39 8.60 1.05
CA CYS A 42 -10.18 7.71 2.20
C CYS A 42 -10.71 8.32 3.50
N VAL A 43 -10.42 9.61 3.77
CA VAL A 43 -10.93 10.33 4.95
C VAL A 43 -12.45 10.38 4.93
N PHE A 44 -13.06 10.75 3.79
CA PHE A 44 -14.51 10.80 3.65
C PHE A 44 -15.17 9.45 3.89
N THR A 45 -14.61 8.38 3.30
CA THR A 45 -15.15 7.03 3.45
C THR A 45 -15.03 6.52 4.90
N CYS A 46 -13.90 6.76 5.56
CA CYS A 46 -13.71 6.31 6.94
C CYS A 46 -14.65 7.02 7.91
N GLU A 47 -14.89 8.32 7.73
CA GLU A 47 -15.80 9.11 8.57
C GLU A 47 -17.26 8.75 8.30
N TYR A 48 -17.65 8.57 7.03
CA TYR A 48 -19.03 8.27 6.64
C TYR A 48 -19.50 6.89 7.11
N TYR A 49 -18.65 5.87 6.99
CA TYR A 49 -18.97 4.50 7.41
C TYR A 49 -18.56 4.19 8.86
N GLY A 50 -17.96 5.14 9.58
CA GLY A 50 -17.53 4.96 10.97
C GLY A 50 -16.42 3.92 11.15
N TYR A 51 -15.55 3.71 10.15
CA TYR A 51 -14.48 2.73 10.23
C TYR A 51 -13.31 3.18 11.12
N MET A 52 -13.03 4.49 11.13
CA MET A 52 -11.88 5.09 11.81
C MET A 52 -12.02 6.62 11.85
N PRO A 53 -11.56 7.32 12.91
CA PRO A 53 -11.55 8.78 12.92
C PRO A 53 -10.59 9.36 11.87
N TRP A 54 -10.96 10.50 11.27
CA TRP A 54 -10.18 11.18 10.23
C TRP A 54 -8.70 11.41 10.57
N TRP A 55 -8.36 11.70 11.82
CA TRP A 55 -6.97 11.98 12.24
C TRP A 55 -6.09 10.72 12.16
N ALA A 56 -6.66 9.53 12.38
CA ALA A 56 -5.93 8.27 12.31
C ALA A 56 -5.62 7.87 10.86
N VAL A 57 -6.48 8.26 9.91
CA VAL A 57 -6.21 8.13 8.46
C VAL A 57 -4.97 8.95 8.07
N LEU A 58 -4.88 10.21 8.52
CA LEU A 58 -3.72 11.05 8.26
C LEU A 58 -2.45 10.51 8.90
N LEU A 59 -2.56 9.95 10.11
CA LEU A 59 -1.45 9.29 10.80
C LEU A 59 -0.95 8.06 10.01
N ALA A 60 -1.86 7.23 9.49
CA ALA A 60 -1.51 6.06 8.67
C ALA A 60 -0.77 6.47 7.39
N VAL A 61 -1.27 7.50 6.70
CA VAL A 61 -0.61 8.05 5.49
C VAL A 61 0.77 8.61 5.82
N PHE A 62 0.90 9.35 6.92
CA PHE A 62 2.19 9.88 7.37
C PHE A 62 3.20 8.76 7.66
N LEU A 63 2.79 7.71 8.38
CA LEU A 63 3.64 6.55 8.63
C LEU A 63 4.04 5.84 7.34
N SER A 64 3.11 5.65 6.41
CA SER A 64 3.40 5.04 5.10
C SER A 64 4.47 5.82 4.35
N VAL A 65 4.37 7.17 4.30
CA VAL A 65 5.36 8.02 3.61
C VAL A 65 6.71 7.99 4.33
N PHE A 66 6.69 8.08 5.66
CA PHE A 66 7.91 8.08 6.47
C PHE A 66 8.69 6.76 6.34
N PHE A 67 7.98 5.63 6.40
CA PHE A 67 8.61 4.30 6.31
C PHE A 67 8.87 3.84 4.88
N ALA A 68 8.23 4.42 3.85
CA ALA A 68 8.50 4.07 2.45
C ALA A 68 9.98 4.25 2.07
N LEU A 69 10.63 5.33 2.52
CA LEU A 69 12.05 5.59 2.22
C LEU A 69 13.02 4.57 2.84
N PRO A 70 13.05 4.33 4.16
CA PRO A 70 13.97 3.36 4.76
C PRO A 70 13.66 1.93 4.30
N VAL A 71 12.38 1.56 4.18
CA VAL A 71 11.98 0.23 3.71
C VAL A 71 12.39 0.02 2.27
N GLY A 72 12.21 1.03 1.42
CA GLY A 72 12.61 0.95 0.03
C GLY A 72 14.11 0.82 -0.15
N LEU A 73 14.90 1.48 0.69
CA LEU A 73 16.36 1.31 0.71
C LEU A 73 16.75 -0.11 1.13
N ILE A 74 16.14 -0.65 2.18
CA ILE A 74 16.42 -2.02 2.64
C ILE A 74 16.05 -3.01 1.53
N GLN A 75 14.85 -2.90 0.97
CA GLN A 75 14.40 -3.77 -0.12
C GLN A 75 15.33 -3.67 -1.34
N ALA A 76 15.83 -2.49 -1.69
CA ALA A 76 16.76 -2.33 -2.80
C ALA A 76 18.12 -3.02 -2.55
N LEU A 77 18.55 -3.15 -1.30
CA LEU A 77 19.83 -3.76 -0.93
C LEU A 77 19.73 -5.27 -0.65
N THR A 78 18.69 -5.69 0.05
CA THR A 78 18.54 -7.08 0.53
C THR A 78 17.54 -7.89 -0.30
N ASN A 79 16.79 -7.24 -1.19
CA ASN A 79 15.65 -7.81 -1.91
C ASN A 79 14.56 -8.39 -0.96
N GLN A 80 14.50 -7.92 0.28
CA GLN A 80 13.58 -8.41 1.29
C GLN A 80 12.70 -7.28 1.82
N GLN A 81 11.38 -7.47 1.78
CA GLN A 81 10.41 -6.56 2.39
C GLN A 81 10.32 -6.84 3.89
N PRO A 82 10.74 -5.92 4.76
CA PRO A 82 10.53 -6.07 6.19
C PRO A 82 9.02 -6.06 6.49
N GLY A 83 8.56 -7.01 7.29
CA GLY A 83 7.16 -7.09 7.70
C GLY A 83 6.81 -6.02 8.72
N LEU A 84 6.53 -4.78 8.27
CA LEU A 84 6.11 -3.68 9.14
C LEU A 84 4.69 -3.80 9.69
N ASN A 85 3.92 -4.79 9.23
CA ASN A 85 2.56 -5.07 9.71
C ASN A 85 2.43 -4.98 11.23
N ILE A 86 3.37 -5.59 11.96
CA ILE A 86 3.34 -5.66 13.42
C ILE A 86 3.53 -4.28 14.05
N ILE A 87 4.41 -3.44 13.51
CA ILE A 87 4.66 -2.09 14.05
C ILE A 87 3.43 -1.20 13.85
N THR A 88 2.82 -1.26 12.67
CA THR A 88 1.61 -0.48 12.38
C THR A 88 0.42 -0.93 13.22
N GLU A 89 0.28 -2.25 13.42
CA GLU A 89 -0.78 -2.84 14.25
C GLU A 89 -0.58 -2.50 15.74
N TYR A 90 0.66 -2.47 16.22
CA TYR A 90 0.97 -2.10 17.60
C TYR A 90 0.67 -0.62 17.87
N VAL A 91 1.08 0.29 16.97
CA VAL A 91 0.83 1.74 17.14
C VAL A 91 -0.66 2.04 17.22
N ILE A 92 -1.49 1.49 16.35
CA ILE A 92 -2.93 1.74 16.38
C ILE A 92 -3.63 1.01 17.52
N GLY A 93 -3.18 -0.18 17.90
CA GLY A 93 -3.71 -0.94 19.04
C GLY A 93 -3.58 -0.18 20.36
N TYR A 94 -2.56 0.67 20.51
CA TYR A 94 -2.43 1.58 21.66
C TYR A 94 -3.34 2.81 21.59
N ILE A 95 -3.60 3.34 20.40
CA ILE A 95 -4.35 4.60 20.26
C ILE A 95 -5.88 4.34 20.23
N LEU A 96 -6.32 3.25 19.60
CA LEU A 96 -7.72 2.84 19.50
C LEU A 96 -7.86 1.38 19.98
N PRO A 97 -7.78 1.14 21.30
CA PRO A 97 -7.87 -0.21 21.85
C PRO A 97 -9.29 -0.77 21.74
N GLY A 98 -9.38 -2.08 21.47
CA GLY A 98 -10.63 -2.85 21.62
C GLY A 98 -11.49 -2.99 20.37
N GLU A 99 -11.15 -2.31 19.26
CA GLU A 99 -11.90 -2.43 18.00
C GLU A 99 -11.04 -3.01 16.86
N PRO A 100 -11.43 -4.16 16.26
CA PRO A 100 -10.64 -4.79 15.19
C PRO A 100 -10.78 -4.07 13.83
N ILE A 101 -11.89 -3.38 13.59
CA ILE A 101 -12.19 -2.70 12.31
C ILE A 101 -11.22 -1.52 12.05
N PRO A 102 -11.01 -0.59 13.01
CA PRO A 102 -9.99 0.45 12.85
C PRO A 102 -8.58 -0.12 12.63
N ASN A 103 -8.23 -1.23 13.30
CA ASN A 103 -6.90 -1.84 13.14
C ASN A 103 -6.67 -2.38 11.72
N VAL A 104 -7.64 -3.12 11.16
CA VAL A 104 -7.60 -3.63 9.77
C VAL A 104 -7.46 -2.48 8.78
N THR A 105 -8.24 -1.41 8.96
CA THR A 105 -8.21 -0.22 8.10
C THR A 105 -6.86 0.50 8.18
N PHE A 106 -6.31 0.66 9.39
CA PHE A 106 -5.02 1.32 9.62
C PHE A 106 -3.87 0.56 8.97
N LYS A 107 -3.86 -0.76 9.14
CA LYS A 107 -2.89 -1.64 8.51
C LYS A 107 -2.97 -1.58 6.98
N THR A 108 -4.17 -1.54 6.43
CA THR A 108 -4.38 -1.42 4.98
C THR A 108 -3.80 -0.10 4.46
N LEU A 109 -4.14 1.02 5.09
CA LEU A 109 -3.67 2.35 4.67
C LEU A 109 -2.18 2.62 4.98
N GLY A 110 -1.65 2.02 6.05
CA GLY A 110 -0.27 2.23 6.47
C GLY A 110 0.73 1.27 5.81
N TYR A 111 0.43 -0.03 5.83
CA TYR A 111 1.36 -1.06 5.33
C TYR A 111 1.10 -1.44 3.87
N ILE A 112 -0.16 -1.74 3.50
CA ILE A 112 -0.46 -2.22 2.14
C ILE A 112 -0.19 -1.09 1.13
N SER A 113 -0.57 0.14 1.44
CA SER A 113 -0.25 1.31 0.59
C SER A 113 1.26 1.51 0.41
N MET A 114 2.06 1.33 1.47
CA MET A 114 3.53 1.37 1.37
C MET A 114 4.07 0.24 0.48
N ALA A 115 3.58 -1.00 0.65
CA ALA A 115 3.99 -2.13 -0.17
C ALA A 115 3.64 -1.92 -1.65
N GLN A 116 2.46 -1.35 -1.95
CA GLN A 116 2.07 -0.97 -3.30
C GLN A 116 2.95 0.14 -3.87
N ALA A 117 3.34 1.14 -3.07
CA ALA A 117 4.29 2.18 -3.50
C ALA A 117 5.66 1.60 -3.88
N MET A 118 6.11 0.54 -3.20
CA MET A 118 7.35 -0.16 -3.56
C MET A 118 7.24 -0.91 -4.88
N ILE A 119 6.12 -1.60 -5.12
CA ILE A 119 5.85 -2.28 -6.40
C ILE A 119 5.78 -1.25 -7.52
N PHE A 120 5.05 -0.15 -7.31
CA PHE A 120 4.95 0.97 -8.25
C PHE A 120 6.32 1.54 -8.62
N THR A 121 7.20 1.73 -7.63
CA THR A 121 8.57 2.21 -7.86
C THR A 121 9.40 1.20 -8.66
N SER A 122 9.22 -0.10 -8.39
CA SER A 122 9.87 -1.17 -9.17
C SER A 122 9.42 -1.16 -10.63
N ASP A 123 8.12 -0.96 -10.88
CA ASP A 123 7.57 -0.86 -12.24
C ASP A 123 8.10 0.36 -12.99
N LEU A 124 8.22 1.52 -12.32
CA LEU A 124 8.84 2.71 -12.92
C LEU A 124 10.29 2.45 -13.31
N LYS A 125 11.05 1.74 -12.46
CA LYS A 125 12.43 1.35 -12.76
C LYS A 125 12.49 0.41 -13.97
N LEU A 126 11.61 -0.58 -14.03
CA LEU A 126 11.51 -1.48 -15.19
C LEU A 126 11.14 -0.70 -16.47
N GLY A 127 10.16 0.21 -16.39
CA GLY A 127 9.76 1.07 -17.50
C GLY A 127 10.89 1.95 -18.02
N HIS A 128 11.72 2.47 -17.11
CA HIS A 128 12.93 3.23 -17.45
C HIS A 128 13.95 2.36 -18.22
N TYR A 129 14.14 1.09 -17.84
CA TYR A 129 15.03 0.18 -18.58
C TYR A 129 14.47 -0.22 -19.95
N MET A 130 13.15 -0.40 -20.05
CA MET A 130 12.47 -0.74 -21.31
C MET A 130 12.26 0.47 -22.25
N LYS A 131 12.64 1.68 -21.81
CA LYS A 131 12.47 2.94 -22.55
C LYS A 131 11.01 3.28 -22.89
N VAL A 132 10.09 2.94 -21.99
CA VAL A 132 8.67 3.28 -22.17
C VAL A 132 8.45 4.73 -21.76
N PRO A 133 7.70 5.55 -22.53
CA PRO A 133 7.41 6.93 -22.18
C PRO A 133 6.73 7.02 -20.79
N PRO A 134 7.24 7.87 -19.86
CA PRO A 134 6.74 7.97 -18.49
C PRO A 134 5.24 8.27 -18.37
N ARG A 135 4.72 9.11 -19.27
CA ARG A 135 3.29 9.46 -19.30
C ARG A 135 2.38 8.28 -19.65
N ALA A 136 2.83 7.39 -20.53
CA ALA A 136 2.06 6.19 -20.87
C ALA A 136 2.05 5.21 -19.70
N MET A 137 3.19 5.07 -19.00
CA MET A 137 3.30 4.25 -17.78
C MET A 137 2.34 4.73 -16.70
N PHE A 138 2.28 6.04 -16.43
CA PHE A 138 1.34 6.61 -15.46
C PHE A 138 -0.11 6.22 -15.73
N TRP A 139 -0.57 6.41 -16.98
CA TRP A 139 -1.96 6.06 -17.35
C TRP A 139 -2.21 4.55 -17.33
N ALA A 140 -1.24 3.74 -17.78
CA ALA A 140 -1.34 2.28 -17.74
C ALA A 140 -1.49 1.76 -16.31
N GLN A 141 -0.68 2.29 -15.37
CA GLN A 141 -0.75 1.93 -13.96
C GLN A 141 -2.07 2.40 -13.34
N LEU A 142 -2.47 3.67 -13.55
CA LEU A 142 -3.71 4.21 -12.99
C LEU A 142 -4.94 3.43 -13.47
N LEU A 143 -5.08 3.23 -14.78
CA LEU A 143 -6.20 2.48 -15.35
C LEU A 143 -6.15 1.01 -14.92
N GLY A 144 -4.96 0.41 -14.89
CA GLY A 144 -4.75 -0.95 -14.41
C GLY A 144 -5.22 -1.13 -12.97
N THR A 145 -4.88 -0.21 -12.07
CA THR A 145 -5.31 -0.26 -10.67
C THR A 145 -6.82 -0.12 -10.53
N VAL A 146 -7.46 0.79 -11.28
CA VAL A 146 -8.92 0.97 -11.24
C VAL A 146 -9.65 -0.28 -11.74
N ILE A 147 -9.20 -0.85 -12.87
CA ILE A 147 -9.78 -2.06 -13.45
C ILE A 147 -9.58 -3.25 -12.50
N ALA A 148 -8.36 -3.47 -12.02
CA ALA A 148 -8.04 -4.56 -11.11
C ALA A 148 -8.82 -4.45 -9.80
N GLY A 149 -8.93 -3.25 -9.22
CA GLY A 149 -9.73 -3.02 -8.01
C GLY A 149 -11.20 -3.35 -8.22
N THR A 150 -11.77 -2.91 -9.34
CA THR A 150 -13.18 -3.17 -9.68
C THR A 150 -13.43 -4.66 -9.89
N ILE A 151 -12.59 -5.36 -10.66
CA ILE A 151 -12.75 -6.79 -10.92
C ILE A 151 -12.60 -7.60 -9.64
N ASN A 152 -11.63 -7.28 -8.78
CA ASN A 152 -11.46 -7.94 -7.49
C ASN A 152 -12.70 -7.77 -6.61
N LEU A 153 -13.26 -6.56 -6.54
CA LEU A 153 -14.47 -6.29 -5.75
C LEU A 153 -15.69 -7.05 -6.29
N VAL A 154 -15.90 -7.03 -7.62
CA VAL A 154 -17.01 -7.76 -8.25
C VAL A 154 -16.88 -9.26 -8.03
N THR A 155 -15.67 -9.80 -8.20
CA THR A 155 -15.41 -11.23 -8.00
C THR A 155 -15.62 -11.63 -6.55
N ALA A 156 -15.17 -10.81 -5.59
CA ALA A 156 -15.38 -11.06 -4.17
C ALA A 156 -16.88 -11.09 -3.79
N ASN A 157 -17.66 -10.12 -4.26
CA ASN A 157 -19.11 -10.10 -4.01
C ASN A 157 -19.82 -11.28 -4.68
N TRP A 158 -19.49 -11.56 -5.95
CA TRP A 158 -20.08 -12.69 -6.68
C TRP A 158 -19.80 -14.03 -6.01
N LEU A 159 -18.57 -14.21 -5.52
CA LEU A 159 -18.18 -15.43 -4.82
C LEU A 159 -19.00 -15.58 -3.52
N MET A 160 -19.09 -14.52 -2.71
CA MET A 160 -19.86 -14.53 -1.45
C MET A 160 -21.36 -14.83 -1.66
N ASP A 161 -21.97 -14.36 -2.75
CA ASP A 161 -23.38 -14.62 -3.04
C ASP A 161 -23.64 -16.04 -3.59
N THR A 162 -22.68 -16.61 -4.33
CA THR A 162 -22.89 -17.87 -5.07
C THR A 162 -22.64 -19.12 -4.22
N GLN A 163 -21.68 -19.07 -3.29
CA GLN A 163 -21.26 -20.24 -2.52
C GLN A 163 -21.61 -20.07 -1.03
N LYS A 164 -22.50 -20.93 -0.51
CA LYS A 164 -22.84 -20.95 0.92
C LYS A 164 -21.71 -21.62 1.71
N GLY A 165 -21.18 -20.93 2.72
CA GLY A 165 -20.10 -21.44 3.57
C GLY A 165 -18.69 -21.25 2.99
N ILE A 166 -18.42 -20.10 2.37
CA ILE A 166 -17.05 -19.70 2.01
C ILE A 166 -16.29 -19.28 3.27
N CYS A 167 -14.99 -19.60 3.34
CA CYS A 167 -14.11 -19.29 4.46
C CYS A 167 -14.47 -19.99 5.80
N THR A 168 -15.39 -20.96 5.84
CA THR A 168 -15.63 -21.80 7.03
C THR A 168 -14.70 -23.02 7.04
N PRO A 169 -14.30 -23.51 8.23
CA PRO A 169 -13.42 -24.69 8.36
C PRO A 169 -14.03 -25.97 7.76
N ASP A 170 -15.36 -26.04 7.61
CA ASP A 170 -16.07 -27.17 7.03
C ASP A 170 -15.85 -27.32 5.51
N ASN A 171 -15.51 -26.22 4.82
CA ASN A 171 -15.39 -26.20 3.37
C ASN A 171 -13.93 -26.32 2.93
N LYS A 172 -13.45 -27.55 2.69
CA LYS A 172 -12.03 -27.86 2.41
C LYS A 172 -11.47 -27.24 1.11
N LEU A 173 -12.33 -26.88 0.16
CA LEU A 173 -11.91 -26.38 -1.16
C LEU A 173 -11.79 -24.85 -1.23
N LEU A 174 -12.54 -24.12 -0.40
CA LEU A 174 -12.58 -22.65 -0.38
C LEU A 174 -12.25 -22.12 1.03
N GLN A 175 -11.14 -22.60 1.59
CA GLN A 175 -10.56 -22.00 2.79
C GLN A 175 -9.91 -20.68 2.38
N CYS A 176 -10.14 -19.61 3.16
CA CYS A 176 -9.61 -18.28 2.90
C CYS A 176 -8.46 -17.95 3.87
N PRO A 177 -7.32 -18.67 3.82
CA PRO A 177 -6.29 -18.60 4.86
C PRO A 177 -5.67 -17.21 4.98
N MET A 178 -5.54 -16.47 3.88
CA MET A 178 -5.00 -15.11 3.90
C MET A 178 -5.97 -14.14 4.61
N ALA A 179 -7.27 -14.22 4.32
CA ALA A 179 -8.27 -13.35 4.95
C ALA A 179 -8.40 -13.65 6.44
N THR A 180 -8.41 -14.94 6.82
CA THR A 180 -8.50 -15.34 8.23
C THR A 180 -7.23 -14.98 9.01
N THR A 181 -6.04 -15.12 8.44
CA THR A 181 -4.80 -14.66 9.09
C THR A 181 -4.75 -13.14 9.24
N PHE A 182 -5.21 -12.39 8.23
CA PHE A 182 -5.27 -10.93 8.31
C PHE A 182 -6.24 -10.45 9.40
N PHE A 183 -7.40 -11.09 9.50
CA PHE A 183 -8.39 -10.81 10.55
C PHE A 183 -7.89 -11.22 11.94
N SER A 184 -7.37 -12.44 12.10
CA SER A 184 -6.85 -12.92 13.39
C SER A 184 -5.69 -12.07 13.91
N ALA A 185 -4.76 -11.64 13.05
CA ALA A 185 -3.70 -10.70 13.42
C ALA A 185 -4.29 -9.38 13.94
N SER A 186 -5.33 -8.87 13.27
CA SER A 186 -5.98 -7.63 13.66
C SER A 186 -6.70 -7.72 15.00
N VAL A 187 -7.26 -8.90 15.33
CA VAL A 187 -7.85 -9.17 16.65
C VAL A 187 -6.77 -9.25 17.74
N ILE A 188 -5.68 -9.97 17.49
CA ILE A 188 -4.58 -10.11 18.47
C ILE A 188 -4.00 -8.74 18.82
N TRP A 189 -3.64 -7.95 17.81
CA TRP A 189 -2.97 -6.67 18.04
C TRP A 189 -3.92 -5.51 18.36
N GLY A 190 -5.18 -5.57 17.92
CA GLY A 190 -6.17 -4.51 18.18
C GLY A 190 -6.95 -4.69 19.49
N VAL A 191 -7.23 -5.93 19.88
CA VAL A 191 -8.10 -6.24 21.04
C VAL A 191 -7.30 -6.76 22.23
N ILE A 192 -6.29 -7.61 22.01
CA ILE A 192 -5.59 -8.32 23.08
C ILE A 192 -4.32 -7.56 23.52
N ALA A 193 -3.52 -7.06 22.57
CA ALA A 193 -2.24 -6.40 22.84
C ALA A 193 -2.26 -5.17 23.78
N PRO A 194 -3.29 -4.30 23.85
CA PRO A 194 -3.25 -3.14 24.74
C PRO A 194 -3.37 -3.47 26.24
N ASN A 195 -3.69 -4.73 26.61
CA ASN A 195 -3.84 -5.18 28.00
C ASN A 195 -2.78 -6.21 28.46
N LEU A 196 -1.75 -6.47 27.64
CA LEU A 196 -0.59 -7.32 27.95
C LEU A 196 0.66 -6.47 28.14
#